data_AF-A0A2D5IW43-F1
#
_entry.id   AF-A0A2D5IW43-F1
#
_cell.length_a   1.000
_cell.length_b   1.000
_cell.length_c   1.000
_cell.angle_alpha   90.00
_cell.angle_beta   90.00
_cell.angle_gamma   90.00
#
_symmetry.space_group_name_H-M   'P 1'
#
loop_
_entity.id
_entity.type
_entity.pdbx_description
1 polymer ?
#
loop_
_entity_poly.entity_id
_entity_poly.type
_entity_poly.pdbx_seq_one_letter_code
_entity_poly.pdbx_strand_id
1 'polypeptide(L)' 'MKLTSQALPSSEAFQANRAAHLAALETVRVAADAAAAGGGRKARDRHLSRGKMLPRDRVAGLL' A
#
# COMPACT_ATOMS: atom_id res chain seq x y z
N MET A 1 25.69 19.54 8.99
CA MET A 1 25.57 18.85 10.29
C MET A 1 25.31 17.37 10.03
N LYS A 2 26.09 16.44 10.60
CA LYS A 2 25.92 14.99 10.40
C LYS A 2 25.11 14.42 11.55
N LEU A 3 24.02 13.71 11.23
CA LEU A 3 23.23 13.00 12.24
C LEU A 3 23.87 11.64 12.49
N THR A 4 24.05 11.29 13.77
CA THR A 4 24.52 9.97 14.19
C THR A 4 23.36 9.23 14.82
N SER A 5 22.96 8.11 14.22
CA SER A 5 21.90 7.25 14.76
C SER A 5 22.44 6.36 15.87
N GLN A 6 21.69 6.24 16.96
CA GLN A 6 21.98 5.31 18.05
C GLN A 6 21.20 3.99 17.91
N ALA A 7 20.46 3.80 16.82
CA ALA A 7 19.74 2.57 16.57
C ALA A 7 20.73 1.42 16.27
N LEU A 8 20.50 0.26 16.87
CA LEU A 8 21.29 -0.96 16.67
C LEU A 8 20.44 -2.01 15.94
N PRO A 9 20.54 -2.13 14.60
CA PRO A 9 19.68 -3.03 13.83
C PRO A 9 19.80 -4.51 14.21
N SER A 10 20.96 -4.93 14.73
CA SER A 10 21.20 -6.30 15.18
C SER A 10 20.62 -6.60 16.57
N SER A 11 20.18 -5.60 17.32
CA SER A 11 19.60 -5.80 18.66
C SER A 11 18.22 -6.46 18.57
N GLU A 12 17.91 -7.30 19.56
CA GLU A 12 16.61 -7.96 19.67
C GLU A 12 15.45 -6.95 19.73
N ALA A 13 15.61 -5.89 20.52
CA ALA A 13 14.61 -4.83 20.64
C ALA A 13 14.32 -4.15 19.28
N PHE A 14 15.36 -3.87 18.48
CA PHE A 14 15.17 -3.30 17.15
C PHE A 14 14.43 -4.26 16.22
N GLN A 15 14.78 -5.55 16.25
CA GLN A 15 14.11 -6.56 15.43
C GLN A 15 12.64 -6.75 15.83
N ALA A 16 12.34 -6.76 17.12
CA ALA A 16 10.97 -6.80 17.64
C ALA A 16 10.16 -5.58 17.19
N ASN A 17 10.73 -4.37 17.30
CA ASN A 17 10.09 -3.14 16.83
C ASN A 17 9.82 -3.17 15.32
N ARG A 18 10.81 -3.63 14.54
CA ARG A 18 10.66 -3.77 13.08
C ARG A 18 9.55 -4.75 12.73
N ALA A 19 9.49 -5.90 13.40
CA ALA A 19 8.44 -6.90 13.18
C ALA A 19 7.05 -6.33 13.49
N ALA A 20 6.88 -5.63 14.62
CA ALA A 20 5.64 -4.98 15.01
C ALA A 20 5.20 -3.91 13.99
N HIS A 21 6.13 -3.07 13.53
CA HIS A 21 5.84 -2.08 12.50
C HIS A 21 5.43 -2.70 11.17
N LEU A 22 6.09 -3.77 10.73
CA LEU A 22 5.72 -4.47 9.51
C LEU A 22 4.33 -5.10 9.62
N ALA A 23 3.97 -5.67 10.77
CA ALA A 23 2.63 -6.19 11.02
C ALA A 23 1.56 -5.09 10.98
N ALA A 24 1.87 -3.90 11.53
CA ALA A 24 0.98 -2.75 11.44
C ALA A 24 0.79 -2.26 9.99
N LEU A 25 1.88 -2.19 9.22
CA LEU A 25 1.83 -1.82 7.80
C LEU A 25 1.02 -2.81 6.97
N GLU A 26 1.06 -4.10 7.30
CA GLU A 26 0.29 -5.13 6.60
C GLU A 26 -1.22 -4.89 6.73
N THR A 27 -1.70 -4.50 7.91
CA THR A 27 -3.11 -4.12 8.12
C THR A 27 -3.53 -2.99 7.18
N VAL A 28 -2.68 -1.96 7.06
CA VAL A 28 -2.93 -0.81 6.19
C VAL A 28 -2.89 -1.23 4.72
N ARG A 29 -1.93 -2.08 4.34
CA ARG A 29 -1.80 -2.58 2.97
C ARG A 29 -3.04 -3.35 2.53
N VAL A 30 -3.55 -4.26 3.36
CA VAL A 30 -4.77 -5.03 3.07
C VAL A 30 -5.98 -4.10 2.88
N ALA A 31 -6.14 -3.10 3.75
CA ALA A 31 -7.22 -2.12 3.61
C ALA A 31 -7.07 -1.27 2.33
N ALA A 32 -5.85 -0.85 2.01
CA ALA A 32 -5.56 -0.10 0.79
C ALA A 32 -5.83 -0.92 -0.47
N ASP A 33 -5.45 -2.19 -0.50
CA ASP A 33 -5.70 -3.12 -1.62
C ASP A 33 -7.20 -3.34 -1.82
N ALA A 34 -7.96 -3.53 -0.73
CA ALA A 34 -9.42 -3.64 -0.79
C ALA A 34 -10.06 -2.37 -1.35
N ALA A 35 -9.62 -1.19 -0.91
CA ALA A 35 -10.09 0.09 -1.44
C ALA A 35 -9.68 0.30 -2.92
N ALA A 36 -8.50 -0.15 -3.32
CA ALA A 36 -8.00 -0.06 -4.69
C ALA A 36 -8.82 -0.93 -5.65
N ALA A 37 -9.36 -2.06 -5.19
CA ALA A 37 -10.25 -2.92 -5.97
C ALA A 37 -11.58 -2.24 -6.35
N GLY A 38 -11.94 -1.12 -5.72
CA GLY A 38 -13.16 -0.37 -5.99
C GLY A 38 -14.41 -1.22 -5.75
N GLY A 39 -15.38 -1.20 -6.68
CA GLY A 39 -16.60 -2.02 -6.59
C GLY A 39 -16.41 -3.52 -6.85
N GLY A 40 -15.17 -4.03 -6.77
CA GLY A 40 -14.83 -5.41 -7.07
C GLY A 40 -14.83 -5.75 -8.56
N ARG A 41 -14.45 -7.00 -8.89
CA ARG A 41 -14.22 -7.47 -10.27
C ARG A 41 -15.41 -7.23 -11.19
N LYS A 42 -16.63 -7.60 -10.78
CA LYS A 42 -17.84 -7.43 -11.60
C LYS A 42 -18.11 -5.98 -11.99
N ALA A 43 -17.90 -5.03 -11.08
CA ALA A 43 -18.07 -3.61 -11.37
C ALA A 43 -16.97 -3.07 -12.29
N ARG A 44 -15.72 -3.51 -12.09
CA ARG A 44 -14.58 -3.17 -12.96
C ARG A 44 -14.80 -3.66 -14.38
N ASP A 45 -15.18 -4.93 -14.56
CA ASP A 45 -15.40 -5.52 -15.88
C ASP A 45 -16.53 -4.81 -16.62
N ARG A 46 -17.63 -4.46 -15.93
CA ARG A 46 -18.73 -3.66 -16.51
C ARG A 46 -18.31 -2.24 -16.89
N HIS A 47 -17.38 -1.64 -16.17
CA HIS A 47 -16.87 -0.30 -16.49
C HIS A 47 -15.98 -0.35 -17.73
N LEU A 48 -15.08 -1.34 -17.78
CA LEU A 48 -14.18 -1.60 -18.92
C LEU A 48 -14.95 -1.99 -20.18
N SER A 49 -15.98 -2.83 -20.07
CA SER A 49 -16.80 -3.26 -21.22
C SER A 49 -17.52 -2.11 -21.92
N ARG A 50 -17.61 -0.93 -21.29
CA ARG A 50 -18.15 0.30 -21.88
C ARG A 50 -17.07 1.15 -22.57
N GLY A 51 -15.87 0.61 -22.77
CA GLY A 51 -14.73 1.32 -23.37
C GLY A 51 -14.14 2.41 -22.47
N LYS A 52 -14.41 2.39 -21.16
CA LYS A 52 -13.96 3.42 -20.21
C LYS A 52 -12.72 2.96 -19.45
N MET A 53 -11.75 3.86 -19.31
CA MET A 53 -10.61 3.68 -18.39
C MET A 53 -11.07 3.73 -16.93
N LEU A 54 -10.50 2.90 -16.05
CA LEU A 54 -10.79 2.90 -14.61
C LEU A 54 -10.36 4.23 -13.97
N PRO A 55 -11.02 4.70 -12.88
CA PRO A 55 -10.68 5.98 -12.27
C PRO A 55 -9.21 6.12 -11.86
N ARG A 56 -8.61 5.08 -11.28
CA ARG A 56 -7.19 5.09 -10.88
C ARG A 56 -6.24 5.08 -12.07
N ASP A 57 -6.57 4.31 -13.12
CA ASP A 57 -5.79 4.29 -14.36
C ASP A 57 -5.77 5.67 -15.03
N ARG A 58 -6.86 6.45 -14.93
CA ARG A 58 -6.89 7.84 -15.44
C ARG A 58 -5.91 8.75 -14.71
N VAL A 59 -5.82 8.62 -13.38
CA VAL A 59 -4.87 9.39 -12.58
C VAL A 59 -3.44 8.97 -12.89
N ALA A 60 -3.19 7.66 -13.01
CA ALA A 60 -1.88 7.13 -13.35
C ALA A 60 -1.42 7.52 -14.76
N GLY A 61 -2.33 7.69 -15.71
CA GLY A 61 -1.99 8.23 -17.04
C GLY A 61 -1.73 9.73 -17.09
N LEU A 62 -2.01 10.45 -16.00
CA LEU A 62 -1.78 11.91 -15.89
C LEU A 62 -0.46 12.25 -15.19
N LEU A 63 -0.02 11.41 -14.25
CA LEU A 63 1.20 11.58 -13.45
C LEU A 63 2.39 10.92 -14.14
#